data_AF-A0A831VJ96-F1
#
_entry.id   AF-A0A831VJ96-F1
#
_cell.length_a   1.000
_cell.length_b   1.000
_cell.length_c   1.000
_cell.angle_alpha   90.00
_cell.angle_beta   90.00
_cell.angle_gamma   90.00
#
_symmetry.space_group_name_H-M   'P 1'
#
loop_
_entity.id
_entity.type
_entity.pdbx_description
1 polymer ?
#
loop_
_entity_poly.entity_id
_entity_poly.type
_entity_poly.pdbx_seq_one_letter_code
_entity_poly.pdbx_strand_id
1 'polypeptide(L)' 'MDESKINKMCRLIRQLREAALKLKAQGEGIQAVERNVERILASTKMLELNVSDVAESSE' A
#
# COMPACT_ATOMS: atom_id res chain seq x y z
N MET A 1 -1.16 -20.35 7.64
CA MET A 1 -0.97 -19.02 8.28
C MET A 1 -2.33 -18.58 8.80
N ASP A 2 -2.45 -17.79 9.88
CA ASP A 2 -3.77 -17.37 10.38
C ASP A 2 -4.41 -16.40 9.38
N GLU A 3 -5.48 -16.82 8.71
CA GLU A 3 -6.24 -16.07 7.70
C GLU A 3 -6.68 -14.69 8.24
N SER A 4 -6.94 -14.58 9.54
CA SER A 4 -7.24 -13.30 10.22
C SER A 4 -6.06 -12.32 10.15
N LYS A 5 -4.82 -12.81 10.20
CA LYS A 5 -3.62 -11.97 10.11
C LYS A 5 -3.38 -11.47 8.69
N ILE A 6 -3.55 -12.34 7.68
CA ILE A 6 -3.44 -11.95 6.26
C ILE A 6 -4.46 -10.86 5.93
N ASN A 7 -5.72 -11.05 6.33
CA ASN A 7 -6.78 -10.06 6.13
C ASN A 7 -6.49 -8.71 6.80
N LYS A 8 -5.91 -8.72 8.01
CA LYS A 8 -5.46 -7.48 8.68
C LYS A 8 -4.34 -6.78 7.92
N MET A 9 -3.37 -7.52 7.40
CA MET A 9 -2.29 -6.96 6.58
C MET A 9 -2.84 -6.35 5.29
N CYS A 10 -3.72 -7.05 4.57
CA CYS A 10 -4.39 -6.52 3.38
C CYS A 10 -5.11 -5.19 3.67
N ARG A 11 -5.82 -5.10 4.80
CA ARG A 11 -6.49 -3.86 5.20
C ARG A 11 -5.51 -2.73 5.47
N LEU A 12 -4.41 -2.99 6.19
CA LEU A 12 -3.39 -1.98 6.49
C LEU A 12 -2.70 -1.48 5.22
N ILE A 13 -2.39 -2.37 4.28
CA ILE A 13 -1.76 -2.01 3.00
C ILE A 13 -2.68 -1.11 2.18
N ARG A 14 -3.99 -1.42 2.12
CA ARG A 14 -4.99 -0.55 1.47
C ARG A 14 -5.03 0.84 2.12
N GLN A 15 -5.00 0.91 3.45
CA GLN A 15 -4.97 2.18 4.18
C GLN A 15 -3.71 3.00 3.89
N LEU A 16 -2.54 2.36 3.75
CA LEU A 16 -1.30 3.03 3.35
C LEU A 16 -1.43 3.65 1.95
N ARG A 17 -1.99 2.91 1.00
CA ARG A 17 -2.25 3.42 -0.36
C ARG A 17 -3.17 4.64 -0.34
N GLU A 18 -4.29 4.56 0.37
CA GLU A 18 -5.24 5.66 0.49
C GLU A 18 -4.61 6.90 1.14
N ALA A 19 -3.84 6.72 2.21
CA ALA A 19 -3.14 7.81 2.87
C ALA A 19 -2.10 8.47 1.95
N ALA A 20 -1.33 7.68 1.20
CA ALA A 20 -0.37 8.17 0.22
C ALA A 20 -1.05 8.97 -0.91
N LEU A 21 -2.18 8.49 -1.44
CA LEU A 21 -2.95 9.23 -2.45
C LEU A 21 -3.50 10.56 -1.92
N LYS A 22 -4.02 10.57 -0.69
CA LYS A 22 -4.44 11.81 -0.02
C LYS A 22 -3.26 12.77 0.16
N LEU A 23 -2.10 12.28 0.56
CA LEU A 23 -0.88 13.08 0.67
C LEU A 23 -0.43 13.64 -0.69
N LYS A 24 -0.57 12.87 -1.79
CA LYS A 24 -0.29 13.36 -3.15
C LYS A 24 -1.14 14.59 -3.48
N ALA A 25 -2.44 14.49 -3.23
CA ALA A 25 -3.39 15.56 -3.52
C ALA A 25 -3.15 16.82 -2.67
N GLN A 26 -2.82 16.65 -1.39
CA GLN A 26 -2.52 17.79 -0.50
C GLN A 26 -1.16 18.43 -0.77
N GLY A 27 -0.21 17.65 -1.32
CA GLY A 27 1.15 18.08 -1.63
C GLY A 27 1.38 18.50 -3.08
N GLU A 28 0.32 18.69 -3.87
CA GLU A 28 0.40 19.06 -5.28
C GLU A 28 1.24 20.33 -5.47
N GLY A 29 2.15 20.30 -6.44
CA GLY A 29 3.09 21.39 -6.71
C GLY A 29 4.34 21.39 -5.83
N ILE A 30 4.42 20.51 -4.82
CA ILE A 30 5.65 20.29 -4.04
C ILE A 30 6.37 19.06 -4.61
N GLN A 31 7.28 19.29 -5.55
CA GLN A 31 8.01 18.23 -6.27
C GLN A 31 8.65 17.17 -5.35
N ALA A 32 9.18 17.58 -4.20
CA ALA A 32 9.74 16.65 -3.22
C ALA A 32 8.69 15.73 -2.61
N VAL A 33 7.49 16.24 -2.33
CA VAL A 33 6.37 15.44 -1.80
C VAL A 33 5.86 14.49 -2.88
N GLU A 34 5.62 14.97 -4.10
CA GLU A 34 5.17 14.14 -5.22
C GLU A 34 6.09 12.94 -5.47
N ARG A 35 7.40 13.16 -5.55
CA ARG A 35 8.39 12.09 -5.73
C ARG A 35 8.41 11.10 -4.57
N ASN A 36 8.29 11.58 -3.34
CA ASN A 36 8.25 10.70 -2.17
C ASN A 36 6.98 9.85 -2.15
N VAL A 37 5.83 10.46 -2.47
CA VAL A 37 4.55 9.75 -2.53
C VAL A 37 4.56 8.69 -3.64
N GLU A 38 5.15 8.97 -4.80
CA GLU A 38 5.30 7.98 -5.87
C GLU A 38 6.12 6.76 -5.44
N ARG A 39 7.24 6.97 -4.73
CA ARG A 39 8.03 5.87 -4.15
C ARG A 39 7.24 5.06 -3.14
N ILE A 40 6.50 5.72 -2.24
CA ILE A 40 5.64 5.05 -1.26
C ILE A 40 4.57 4.20 -1.97
N LEU A 41 3.92 4.74 -3.01
CA LEU A 41 2.90 4.02 -3.77
C LEU A 41 3.48 2.80 -4.48
N ALA A 42 4.69 2.90 -5.05
CA ALA A 42 5.37 1.77 -5.67
C ALA A 42 5.69 0.66 -4.65
N SER A 43 6.26 1.01 -3.50
CA SER A 43 6.52 0.04 -2.43
C SER A 43 5.23 -0.57 -1.86
N THR A 44 4.18 0.24 -1.72
CA THR A 44 2.87 -0.24 -1.27
C THR A 44 2.26 -1.22 -2.27
N LYS A 45 2.40 -0.97 -3.58
CA LYS A 45 1.94 -1.89 -4.63
C LYS A 45 2.65 -3.24 -4.57
N MET A 46 3.96 -3.24 -4.29
CA MET A 46 4.71 -4.48 -4.07
C MET A 46 4.21 -5.24 -2.84
N LEU A 47 3.89 -4.54 -1.75
CA LEU A 47 3.28 -5.19 -0.57
C LEU A 47 1.91 -5.79 -0.88
N GLU A 48 1.09 -5.11 -1.69
CA GLU A 48 -0.21 -5.67 -2.14
C GLU A 48 -0.02 -7.00 -2.86
N LEU A 49 0.93 -7.08 -3.80
CA LEU A 49 1.23 -8.31 -4.54
C LEU A 49 1.74 -9.40 -3.58
N ASN A 50 2.77 -9.09 -2.79
CA ASN A 50 3.37 -10.04 -1.86
C ASN A 50 2.36 -10.64 -0.87
N VAL A 51 1.37 -9.87 -0.41
CA VAL A 51 0.35 -10.37 0.54
C VAL A 51 -0.82 -11.05 -0.17
N SER A 52 -1.20 -10.60 -1.38
CA SER A 52 -2.25 -11.26 -2.17
C SER A 52 -1.80 -12.64 -2.66
N ASP A 53 -0.55 -12.77 -3.12
CA ASP A 53 0.04 -14.04 -3.56
C ASP A 53 0.07 -15.07 -2.41
N VAL A 54 0.33 -14.62 -1.18
CA VAL A 54 0.30 -15.46 0.03
C VAL A 54 -1.13 -15.86 0.40
N ALA A 55 -2.12 -14.99 0.17
CA ALA A 55 -3.52 -15.32 0.40
C ALA A 55 -4.01 -16.42 -0.57
N GLU A 56 -3.65 -16.32 -1.86
CA GLU A 56 -4.01 -17.29 -2.90
C GLU A 56 -3.25 -18.63 -2.75
N SER A 57 -2.00 -18.60 -2.28
CA SER A 57 -1.19 -19.82 -2.07
C SER A 57 -1.53 -20.59 -0.78
N SER A 58 -2.50 -20.10 0.01
CA SER A 58 -2.92 -20.71 1.28
C SER A 58 -4.23 -21.52 1.15
N GLU A 59 -4.78 -21.65 -0.06
CA GLU A 59 -5.95 -22.48 -0.39
C GLU A 59 -5.61 -23.94 -0.71
#